data_AF-A0A4Z1FCK5-F1
#
_entry.id   AF-A0A4Z1FCK5-F1
#
_cell.length_a   1.000
_cell.length_b   1.000
_cell.length_c   1.000
_cell.angle_alpha   90.00
_cell.angle_beta   90.00
_cell.angle_gamma   90.00
#
_symmetry.space_group_name_H-M   'P 1'
#
loop_
_entity.id
_entity.type
_entity.pdbx_description
1 polymer ?
#
loop_
_entity_poly.entity_id
_entity_poly.type
_entity_poly.pdbx_seq_one_letter_code
_entity_poly.pdbx_strand_id
1 'polypeptide(L)'
;MGFIWTTVLLSFLTLILWLLPKLYTVRNFFTKLSARGLPMPPHNFLAGHLIELTNVIKGFPADALKVYLFAALARKYSRNGASYLDPYPFGAPFLIITSPLLANQAVQSTR
;
A
#
# COMPACT_ATOMS: atom_id res chain seq x y z
N MET A 1 12.50 -16.81 34.26
CA MET A 1 12.87 -16.92 32.83
C MET A 1 11.74 -17.47 31.95
N GLY A 2 11.07 -18.58 32.30
CA GLY A 2 9.97 -19.14 31.48
C GLY A 2 8.77 -18.20 31.26
N PHE A 3 8.36 -17.46 32.29
CA PHE A 3 7.22 -16.53 32.21
C PHE A 3 7.40 -15.44 31.13
N ILE A 4 8.60 -14.85 31.03
CA ILE A 4 8.90 -13.79 30.05
C ILE A 4 8.84 -14.36 28.62
N TRP A 5 9.39 -15.55 28.39
CA TRP A 5 9.32 -16.20 27.08
C TRP A 5 7.88 -16.55 26.69
N THR A 6 7.06 -17.02 27.64
CA THR A 6 5.65 -17.31 27.36
C THR A 6 4.86 -16.06 27.00
N THR A 7 5.08 -14.94 27.67
CA THR A 7 4.36 -13.69 27.36
C THR A 7 4.79 -13.11 26.01
N VAL A 8 6.08 -13.18 25.68
CA VAL A 8 6.61 -12.76 24.37
C VAL A 8 5.98 -13.62 23.26
N LEU A 9 6.01 -14.94 23.39
CA LEU A 9 5.45 -15.86 22.39
C LEU A 9 3.95 -15.64 22.17
N LEU A 10 3.18 -15.48 23.26
CA LEU A 10 1.75 -15.20 23.16
C LEU A 10 1.47 -13.85 22.51
N SER A 11 2.25 -12.82 22.80
CA SER A 11 2.11 -11.49 22.19
C SER A 11 2.41 -11.51 20.69
N PHE A 12 3.44 -12.25 20.28
CA PHE A 12 3.74 -12.45 18.86
C PHE A 12 2.64 -13.26 18.16
N LEU A 13 2.15 -14.32 18.80
CA LEU A 13 1.08 -15.15 18.24
C LEU A 13 -0.21 -14.34 18.02
N THR A 14 -0.63 -13.54 18.99
CA THR A 14 -1.82 -12.68 18.85
C THR A 14 -1.65 -11.65 17.76
N LEU A 15 -0.47 -11.02 17.65
CA LEU A 15 -0.16 -10.08 16.58
C LEU A 15 -0.24 -10.74 15.20
N ILE A 16 0.33 -11.93 15.04
CA ILE A 16 0.31 -12.69 13.78
C ILE A 16 -1.14 -13.06 13.41
N LEU A 17 -1.91 -13.60 14.36
CA LEU A 17 -3.31 -13.98 14.14
C LEU A 17 -4.19 -12.79 13.75
N TRP A 18 -3.86 -11.58 14.22
CA TRP A 18 -4.56 -10.36 13.83
C TRP A 18 -4.12 -9.80 12.48
N LEU A 19 -2.83 -9.91 12.13
CA LEU A 19 -2.26 -9.39 10.88
C LEU A 19 -2.55 -10.28 9.66
N LEU A 20 -2.56 -11.60 9.81
CA LEU A 20 -2.68 -12.53 8.68
C LEU A 20 -4.02 -12.42 7.93
N PRO A 21 -5.19 -12.35 8.60
CA PRO A 21 -6.46 -12.19 7.89
C PRO A 21 -6.51 -10.89 7.09
N LYS A 22 -6.02 -9.79 7.68
CA LYS A 22 -5.95 -8.48 7.01
C LYS A 22 -4.99 -8.50 5.82
N LEU A 23 -3.83 -9.12 5.98
CA LEU A 23 -2.87 -9.33 4.90
C LEU A 23 -3.56 -10.06 3.75
N TYR A 24 -4.20 -11.20 4.04
CA TYR A 24 -4.89 -11.99 3.03
C TYR A 24 -5.96 -11.20 2.28
N THR A 25 -6.81 -10.44 2.99
CA THR A 25 -7.83 -9.58 2.37
C THR A 25 -7.21 -8.55 1.42
N VAL A 26 -6.17 -7.86 1.87
CA VAL A 26 -5.47 -6.84 1.08
C VAL A 26 -4.82 -7.48 -0.16
N ARG A 27 -4.08 -8.58 0.00
CA ARG A 27 -3.43 -9.24 -1.13
C ARG A 27 -4.44 -9.74 -2.16
N ASN A 28 -5.53 -10.37 -1.71
CA ASN A 28 -6.60 -10.83 -2.60
C ASN A 28 -7.26 -9.66 -3.36
N PHE A 29 -7.45 -8.51 -2.71
CA PHE A 29 -7.94 -7.31 -3.37
C PHE A 29 -7.01 -6.86 -4.51
N PHE A 30 -5.70 -6.74 -4.27
CA PHE A 30 -4.74 -6.35 -5.29
C PHE A 30 -4.55 -7.40 -6.39
N THR A 31 -4.58 -8.69 -6.07
CA THR A 31 -4.57 -9.76 -7.08
C THR A 31 -5.74 -9.61 -8.05
N LYS A 32 -6.95 -9.33 -7.54
CA LYS A 32 -8.14 -9.09 -8.37
C LYS A 32 -8.01 -7.83 -9.22
N LEU A 33 -7.48 -6.74 -8.67
CA LEU A 33 -7.25 -5.51 -9.43
C LEU A 33 -6.21 -5.72 -10.53
N SER A 34 -5.12 -6.43 -10.24
CA SER A 34 -4.05 -6.74 -11.19
C SER A 34 -4.55 -7.64 -12.31
N ALA A 35 -5.38 -8.64 -11.99
CA ALA A 35 -6.01 -9.51 -12.99
C ALA A 35 -6.94 -8.73 -13.96
N ARG A 36 -7.49 -7.60 -13.51
CA ARG A 36 -8.28 -6.67 -14.35
C ARG A 36 -7.41 -5.67 -15.12
N GLY A 37 -6.08 -5.75 -14.99
CA GLY A 37 -5.15 -4.83 -15.64
C GLY A 37 -5.28 -3.39 -15.17
N LEU A 38 -5.73 -3.16 -13.92
CA LEU A 38 -5.84 -1.82 -13.34
C LEU A 38 -4.45 -1.26 -12.99
N PRO A 39 -4.24 0.07 -13.10
CA PRO A 39 -2.93 0.67 -12.91
C PRO A 39 -2.45 0.56 -11.47
N MET A 40 -1.26 -0.01 -11.28
CA MET A 40 -0.56 -0.10 -9.99
C MET A 40 0.94 -0.38 -10.22
N PRO A 41 1.81 -0.12 -9.24
CA PRO A 41 3.19 -0.57 -9.27
C PRO A 41 3.30 -2.12 -9.25
N PRO A 42 4.49 -2.70 -9.47
CA PRO A 42 4.70 -4.14 -9.32
C PRO A 42 4.32 -4.61 -7.90
N HIS A 43 3.36 -5.51 -7.80
CA HIS A 43 2.84 -6.00 -6.53
C HIS A 43 3.55 -7.29 -6.10
N ASN A 44 4.06 -7.31 -4.87
CA ASN A 44 4.62 -8.49 -4.24
C ASN A 44 3.63 -9.12 -3.26
N PHE A 45 3.54 -10.44 -3.24
CA PHE A 45 2.60 -11.16 -2.37
C PHE A 45 2.82 -10.88 -0.86
N LEU A 46 4.07 -10.82 -0.40
CA LEU A 46 4.39 -10.57 1.01
C LEU A 46 4.44 -9.07 1.32
N ALA A 47 5.11 -8.30 0.48
CA ALA A 47 5.45 -6.90 0.75
C ALA A 47 4.50 -5.88 0.10
N GLY A 48 3.51 -6.31 -0.67
CA GLY A 48 2.64 -5.40 -1.41
C GLY A 48 3.43 -4.52 -2.37
N HIS A 49 3.25 -3.21 -2.27
CA HIS A 49 4.02 -2.23 -3.05
C HIS A 49 5.22 -1.65 -2.29
N LEU A 50 5.55 -2.15 -1.09
CA LEU A 50 6.62 -1.60 -0.26
C LEU A 50 8.00 -1.67 -0.93
N ILE A 51 8.27 -2.73 -1.71
CA ILE A 51 9.54 -2.85 -2.44
C ILE A 51 9.70 -1.67 -3.40
N GLU A 52 8.69 -1.41 -4.24
CA GLU A 52 8.76 -0.29 -5.17
C GLU A 52 8.76 1.06 -4.44
N LEU A 53 8.01 1.18 -3.34
CA LEU A 53 8.02 2.36 -2.49
C LEU A 53 9.44 2.66 -1.98
N THR A 54 10.18 1.65 -1.52
CA THR A 54 11.59 1.80 -1.08
C THR A 54 12.53 2.15 -2.23
N ASN A 55 12.32 1.59 -3.43
CA ASN A 55 13.12 1.93 -4.61
C ASN A 55 12.95 3.40 -4.99
N VAL A 56 11.72 3.93 -4.92
CA VAL A 56 11.45 5.35 -5.19
C VAL A 56 12.02 6.23 -4.07
N ILE A 57 11.84 5.87 -2.79
CA ILE A 57 12.37 6.64 -1.65
C ILE A 57 13.88 6.84 -1.75
N LYS A 58 14.64 5.81 -2.18
CA LYS A 58 16.10 5.89 -2.35
C LYS A 58 16.55 6.97 -3.33
N GLY A 59 15.67 7.42 -4.23
CA GLY A 59 15.95 8.50 -5.18
C GLY A 59 15.74 9.92 -4.61
N PHE A 60 15.28 10.05 -3.37
CA PHE A 60 15.01 11.34 -2.73
C PHE A 60 16.05 11.69 -1.65
N PRO A 61 16.31 12.99 -1.43
CA PRO A 61 16.98 13.46 -0.23
C PRO A 61 16.30 12.97 1.05
N ALA A 62 17.07 12.77 2.12
CA ALA A 62 16.56 12.25 3.39
C ALA A 62 15.51 13.17 4.05
N ASP A 63 15.56 14.46 3.76
CA ASP A 63 14.68 15.53 4.23
C ASP A 63 13.50 15.82 3.27
N ALA A 64 13.37 15.09 2.17
CA ALA A 64 12.28 15.28 1.24
C ALA A 64 10.92 14.98 1.86
N LEU A 65 9.93 15.84 1.58
CA LEU A 65 8.56 15.60 2.04
C LEU A 65 7.99 14.34 1.39
N LYS A 66 7.46 13.44 2.23
CA LYS A 66 6.94 12.13 1.79
C LYS A 66 5.83 12.22 0.75
N VAL A 67 5.14 13.36 0.60
CA VAL A 67 4.13 13.54 -0.46
C VAL A 67 4.72 13.42 -1.87
N TYR A 68 5.99 13.81 -2.06
CA TYR A 68 6.66 13.73 -3.36
C TYR A 68 6.86 12.28 -3.83
N LEU A 69 6.91 11.32 -2.90
CA LEU A 69 6.97 9.89 -3.19
C LEU A 69 5.77 9.42 -4.01
N PHE A 70 4.56 9.84 -3.61
CA PHE A 70 3.33 9.45 -4.29
C PHE A 70 3.22 10.11 -5.67
N ALA A 71 3.70 11.35 -5.81
CA ALA A 71 3.80 12.00 -7.11
C ALA A 71 4.79 11.27 -8.04
N ALA A 72 5.93 10.81 -7.52
CA ALA A 72 6.89 10.03 -8.31
C ALA A 72 6.33 8.67 -8.74
N LEU A 73 5.65 7.96 -7.84
CA LEU A 73 4.95 6.72 -8.18
C LEU A 73 3.86 6.94 -9.24
N ALA A 74 3.05 7.98 -9.08
CA ALA A 74 2.00 8.31 -10.04
C ALA A 74 2.59 8.63 -11.42
N ARG A 75 3.69 9.37 -11.52
CA ARG A 75 4.35 9.63 -12.81
C ARG A 75 4.78 8.36 -13.54
N LYS A 76 5.13 7.30 -12.82
CA LYS A 76 5.65 6.04 -13.39
C LYS A 76 4.55 5.01 -13.68
N TYR A 77 3.52 4.95 -12.83
CA TYR A 77 2.56 3.83 -12.81
C TYR A 77 1.10 4.24 -13.04
N SER A 78 0.81 5.54 -13.02
CA SER A 78 -0.55 6.03 -13.24
C SER A 78 -0.99 5.82 -14.68
N ARG A 79 -2.23 5.36 -14.85
CA ARG A 79 -2.93 5.37 -16.14
C ARG A 79 -4.16 6.25 -16.00
N ASN A 80 -4.32 7.22 -16.90
CA ASN A 80 -5.39 8.21 -16.86
C ASN A 80 -5.45 9.04 -15.56
N GLY A 81 -4.31 9.20 -14.87
CA GLY A 81 -4.24 9.97 -13.63
C GLY A 81 -4.74 9.22 -12.40
N ALA A 82 -4.79 7.88 -12.42
CA ALA A 82 -5.02 7.06 -11.25
C ALA A 82 -4.08 5.83 -11.16
N SER A 83 -3.69 5.44 -9.94
CA SER A 83 -2.99 4.18 -9.65
C SER A 83 -3.24 3.69 -8.23
N TYR A 84 -3.46 2.39 -8.05
CA TYR A 84 -3.63 1.79 -6.72
C TYR A 84 -2.29 1.59 -6.01
N LEU A 85 -2.27 1.75 -4.69
CA LEU A 85 -1.08 1.55 -3.85
C LEU A 85 -1.42 0.72 -2.60
N ASP A 86 -0.48 -0.14 -2.21
CA ASP A 86 -0.58 -1.12 -1.12
C ASP A 86 0.61 -0.95 -0.16
N PRO A 87 0.49 -0.12 0.87
CA PRO A 87 1.53 0.06 1.88
C PRO A 87 1.39 -0.90 3.08
N TYR A 88 0.50 -1.90 3.02
CA TYR A 88 0.26 -2.81 4.14
C TYR A 88 1.55 -3.57 4.50
N PRO A 89 1.95 -3.65 5.80
CA PRO A 89 1.13 -3.41 7.00
C PRO A 89 1.17 -2.00 7.60
N PHE A 90 1.85 -1.04 6.97
CA PHE A 90 2.05 0.30 7.55
C PHE A 90 0.91 1.29 7.28
N GLY A 91 0.00 0.95 6.37
CA GLY A 91 -1.18 1.75 6.07
C GLY A 91 -2.23 0.93 5.32
N ALA A 92 -3.44 1.49 5.24
CA ALA A 92 -4.49 0.91 4.41
C ALA A 92 -4.15 1.09 2.92
N PRO A 93 -4.60 0.17 2.04
CA PRO A 93 -4.62 0.40 0.60
C PRO A 93 -5.36 1.68 0.22
N PHE A 94 -4.88 2.38 -0.81
CA PHE A 94 -5.57 3.57 -1.33
C PHE A 94 -5.33 3.77 -2.82
N LEU A 95 -6.15 4.65 -3.43
CA LEU A 95 -6.02 5.09 -4.81
C LEU A 95 -5.31 6.45 -4.86
N ILE A 96 -4.21 6.54 -5.59
CA ILE A 96 -3.57 7.82 -5.90
C ILE A 96 -4.29 8.40 -7.10
N ILE A 97 -4.80 9.63 -6.97
CA ILE A 97 -5.45 10.38 -8.05
C ILE A 97 -4.63 11.64 -8.32
N THR A 98 -4.21 11.82 -9.57
CA THR A 98 -3.51 13.02 -10.06
C THR A 98 -4.29 13.78 -11.14
N SER A 99 -5.42 13.21 -11.61
CA SER A 99 -6.31 13.87 -12.56
C SER A 99 -7.34 14.77 -11.83
N PRO A 100 -7.45 16.06 -12.17
CA PRO A 100 -8.48 16.94 -11.60
C PRO A 100 -9.90 16.43 -11.87
N LEU A 101 -10.15 15.83 -13.04
CA LEU A 101 -11.44 15.26 -13.41
C LEU A 101 -11.81 14.09 -12.47
N LEU A 102 -10.89 13.14 -12.28
CA LEU A 102 -11.12 12.00 -11.39
C LEU A 102 -11.24 12.44 -9.93
N ALA A 103 -10.49 13.46 -9.52
CA ALA A 103 -10.57 14.02 -8.18
C ALA A 103 -11.96 14.63 -7.92
N ASN A 104 -12.47 15.44 -8.86
CA ASN A 104 -13.82 15.98 -8.78
C ASN A 104 -14.87 14.87 -8.71
N GLN A 105 -14.74 13.84 -9.55
CA GLN A 105 -15.66 12.71 -9.54
C GLN A 105 -15.64 11.97 -8.20
N ALA A 106 -14.47 11.68 -7.63
CA ALA A 106 -14.33 10.98 -6.36
C ALA A 106 -14.98 11.74 -5.19
N VAL A 107 -14.90 13.07 -5.19
CA VAL A 107 -15.52 13.91 -4.15
C VAL A 107 -17.04 14.03 -4.36
N GLN A 108 -17.51 14.08 -5.60
CA GLN A 108 -18.93 14.27 -5.92
C GLN A 108 -19.75 12.97 -5.88
N SER A 109 -19.15 11.82 -6.15
CA SER A 109 -19.86 10.52 -6.20
C SER A 109 -20.22 9.96 -4.81
N THR A 110 -19.89 10.68 -3.74
CA THR A 110 -20.19 10.26 -2.36
C THR A 110 -21.51 10.87 -1.85
N ARG A 111 -22.37 11.37 -2.75
CA ARG A 111 -23.75 11.82 -2.44
C ARG A 111 -24.78 10.75 -2.73
#